data_AF-A0A9R1BTI5-F1
#
_entry.id   AF-A0A9R1BTI5-F1
#
_cell.length_a   1.000
_cell.length_b   1.000
_cell.length_c   1.000
_cell.angle_alpha   90.00
_cell.angle_beta   90.00
_cell.angle_gamma   90.00
#
_symmetry.space_group_name_H-M   'P 1'
#
loop_
_entity.id
_entity.type
_entity.pdbx_description
1 polymer ?
#
loop_
_entity_poly.entity_id
_entity_poly.type
_entity_poly.pdbx_seq_one_letter_code
_entity_poly.pdbx_strand_id
1 'polypeptide(L)'
;MTVMPPARHRPAAKRPMWIIVLLCLVCVVLIGAYVYPPRHYSQCYLSASSVCTPFKDWLPSIGRREKTDDEIISAAVIRDILGMPMSTSKNPKIAFMFLTPGSLPFEKLWEKFLQGHEGRYSIYVHASRQKPVHTSSLFVGRDIHSDAVVWGKISMIDAEKRLLANALEDADNQFFVLLSDSCVPLHSFDYVFNYLMGTNISFIDCFQDPGPHGNGRYSLEMLPEIEERDFRKGAQWFAITRRHALLILADNLYYKKFKLYCKVYMF
;
A
#
# COMPACT_ATOMS: atom_id res chain seq x y z
N MET A 1 -72.25 -66.18 50.33
CA MET A 1 -72.53 -65.86 48.92
C MET A 1 -72.15 -64.39 48.71
N THR A 2 -70.91 -64.08 48.33
CA THR A 2 -70.46 -63.88 46.94
C THR A 2 -71.29 -62.89 46.15
N VAL A 3 -70.77 -61.66 45.97
CA VAL A 3 -70.75 -60.95 44.67
C VAL A 3 -69.49 -60.06 44.64
N MET A 4 -68.50 -60.42 43.81
CA MET A 4 -67.40 -59.53 43.42
C MET A 4 -67.85 -58.69 42.20
N PRO A 5 -67.54 -57.38 42.12
CA PRO A 5 -67.82 -56.57 40.93
C PRO A 5 -66.72 -56.73 39.86
N PRO A 6 -67.00 -56.38 38.59
CA PRO A 6 -66.29 -56.91 37.43
C PRO A 6 -64.93 -56.24 37.19
N ALA A 7 -64.01 -56.99 36.57
CA ALA A 7 -62.69 -56.53 36.19
C ALA A 7 -62.76 -55.46 35.08
N ARG A 8 -62.19 -54.29 35.34
CA ARG A 8 -61.96 -53.25 34.32
C ARG A 8 -60.73 -53.60 33.47
N HIS A 9 -60.94 -53.88 32.19
CA HIS A 9 -59.86 -53.91 31.21
C HIS A 9 -59.28 -52.51 30.98
N ARG A 10 -57.98 -52.32 31.28
CA ARG A 10 -57.22 -51.16 30.83
C ARG A 10 -56.82 -51.36 29.36
N PRO A 11 -57.01 -50.38 28.46
CA PRO A 11 -56.54 -50.49 27.10
C PRO A 11 -55.01 -50.43 27.08
N ALA A 12 -54.39 -51.26 26.24
CA ALA A 12 -52.95 -51.27 26.04
C ALA A 12 -52.49 -49.90 25.53
N ALA A 13 -51.56 -49.27 26.25
CA ALA A 13 -50.95 -48.00 25.87
C ALA A 13 -50.25 -48.17 24.52
N LYS A 14 -50.76 -47.51 23.47
CA LYS A 14 -50.09 -47.45 22.17
C LYS A 14 -48.72 -46.81 22.36
N ARG A 15 -47.65 -47.57 22.12
CA ARG A 15 -46.27 -47.06 22.19
C ARG A 15 -46.14 -45.84 21.27
N PRO A 16 -45.46 -44.77 21.70
CA PRO A 16 -45.43 -43.51 20.98
C PRO A 16 -44.42 -43.59 19.82
N MET A 17 -44.67 -44.49 18.87
CA MET A 17 -43.85 -44.68 17.67
C MET A 17 -43.70 -43.39 16.87
N TRP A 18 -44.72 -42.52 16.92
CA TRP A 18 -44.70 -41.19 16.33
C TRP A 18 -43.58 -40.30 16.88
N ILE A 19 -43.25 -40.42 18.17
CA ILE A 19 -42.15 -39.64 18.77
C ILE A 19 -40.82 -40.10 18.19
N ILE A 20 -40.61 -41.40 18.04
CA ILE A 20 -39.38 -41.96 17.47
C ILE A 20 -39.24 -41.54 16.00
N VAL A 21 -40.32 -41.62 15.22
CA VAL A 21 -40.32 -41.19 13.81
C VAL A 21 -40.01 -39.70 13.69
N LEU A 22 -40.61 -38.86 14.55
CA LEU A 22 -40.36 -37.42 14.55
C LEU A 22 -38.90 -37.11 14.88
N LEU A 23 -38.33 -37.81 15.86
CA LEU A 23 -36.96 -37.63 16.32
C LEU A 23 -35.96 -38.08 15.25
N CYS A 24 -36.23 -39.20 14.57
CA CYS A 24 -35.44 -39.63 13.41
C CYS A 24 -35.51 -38.61 12.27
N LEU A 25 -36.68 -38.03 11.99
CA LEU A 25 -36.85 -37.05 10.91
C LEU A 25 -36.09 -35.75 11.20
N VAL A 26 -36.12 -35.27 12.45
CA VAL A 26 -35.33 -34.12 12.89
C VAL A 26 -33.83 -34.40 12.77
N CYS A 27 -33.36 -35.58 13.18
CA CYS A 27 -31.95 -35.96 13.05
C CYS A 27 -31.48 -35.99 11.59
N VAL A 28 -32.29 -36.53 10.67
CA VAL A 28 -31.95 -36.55 9.24
C VAL A 28 -31.88 -35.13 8.66
N VAL A 29 -32.79 -34.24 9.05
CA VAL A 29 -32.77 -32.83 8.61
C VAL A 29 -31.53 -32.11 9.13
N LEU A 30 -31.16 -32.32 10.40
CA LEU A 30 -29.96 -31.71 10.99
C LEU A 30 -28.68 -32.22 10.34
N ILE A 31 -28.58 -33.53 10.08
CA ILE A 31 -27.44 -34.13 9.37
C ILE A 31 -27.39 -33.59 7.93
N GLY A 32 -28.54 -33.47 7.26
CA GLY A 32 -28.64 -32.87 5.93
C GLY A 32 -28.13 -31.43 5.89
N ALA A 33 -28.54 -30.60 6.85
CA ALA A 33 -28.07 -29.20 6.97
C ALA A 33 -26.58 -29.08 7.31
N TYR A 34 -26.03 -30.04 8.05
CA TYR A 34 -24.61 -30.07 8.41
C TYR A 34 -23.73 -30.56 7.25
N VAL A 35 -24.16 -31.60 6.53
CA VAL A 35 -23.41 -32.18 5.39
C VAL A 35 -23.54 -31.31 4.13
N TYR A 36 -24.69 -30.64 3.96
CA TYR A 36 -24.95 -29.70 2.86
C TYR A 36 -25.24 -28.30 3.41
N PRO A 37 -24.24 -27.58 3.92
CA PRO A 37 -24.44 -26.20 4.37
C PRO A 37 -24.93 -25.38 3.17
N PRO A 38 -26.03 -24.61 3.31
CA PRO A 38 -26.59 -23.86 2.20
C PRO A 38 -25.55 -22.82 1.75
N ARG A 39 -24.98 -23.05 0.56
CA ARG A 39 -24.19 -22.03 -0.13
C ARG A 39 -25.13 -20.88 -0.45
N HIS A 40 -24.93 -19.73 0.19
CA HIS A 40 -25.56 -18.43 -0.05
C HIS A 40 -26.69 -18.43 -1.10
N TYR A 41 -27.91 -18.72 -0.65
CA TYR A 41 -29.10 -18.33 -1.39
C TYR A 41 -29.66 -17.06 -0.73
N SER A 42 -29.80 -16.02 -1.54
CA SER A 42 -30.50 -14.77 -1.21
C SER A 42 -31.89 -15.06 -0.64
N GLN A 43 -32.29 -14.34 0.41
CA GLN A 43 -33.55 -14.47 1.16
C GLN A 43 -34.88 -14.33 0.36
N CYS A 44 -34.90 -14.34 -0.97
CA CYS A 44 -36.11 -14.11 -1.78
C CYS A 44 -36.74 -15.41 -2.36
N TYR A 45 -37.04 -16.43 -1.55
CA TYR A 45 -37.69 -17.66 -2.08
C TYR A 45 -38.98 -18.14 -1.37
N LEU A 46 -39.53 -17.40 -0.41
CA LEU A 46 -40.76 -17.87 0.28
C LEU A 46 -41.93 -16.87 0.29
N SER A 47 -41.88 -15.78 -0.46
CA SER A 47 -43.05 -14.92 -0.64
C SER A 47 -43.02 -14.23 -2.00
N ALA A 48 -43.94 -14.63 -2.88
CA ALA A 48 -44.27 -13.92 -4.11
C ALA A 48 -44.92 -12.58 -3.73
N SER A 49 -44.10 -11.55 -3.55
CA SER A 49 -44.54 -10.16 -3.61
C SER A 49 -43.51 -9.40 -4.41
N SER A 50 -43.97 -8.50 -5.26
CA SER A 50 -43.21 -7.70 -6.22
C SER A 50 -42.29 -6.65 -5.58
N VAL A 51 -41.68 -6.97 -4.43
CA VAL A 51 -40.81 -6.10 -3.63
C VAL A 51 -39.51 -6.86 -3.29
N CYS A 52 -38.84 -7.40 -4.30
CA CYS A 52 -37.42 -7.74 -4.22
C CYS A 52 -36.63 -6.80 -5.16
N THR A 53 -36.76 -5.49 -4.96
CA THR A 53 -35.62 -4.61 -5.25
C THR A 53 -34.57 -4.88 -4.19
N PRO A 54 -33.28 -5.05 -4.53
CA PRO A 54 -32.22 -5.18 -3.54
C PRO A 54 -32.39 -4.10 -2.46
N PHE A 55 -32.33 -4.47 -1.17
CA PHE A 55 -32.31 -3.49 -0.07
C PHE A 55 -31.18 -2.45 -0.23
N LYS A 56 -30.21 -2.74 -1.12
CA LYS A 56 -29.16 -1.83 -1.59
C LYS A 56 -29.68 -0.58 -2.31
N ASP A 57 -30.85 -0.64 -2.96
CA ASP A 57 -31.46 0.49 -3.67
C ASP A 57 -32.31 1.37 -2.73
N TRP A 58 -32.65 0.87 -1.54
CA TRP A 58 -33.40 1.58 -0.49
C TRP A 58 -32.53 2.15 0.62
N LEU A 59 -31.25 1.75 0.66
CA LEU A 59 -30.27 2.53 1.40
C LEU A 59 -30.16 3.87 0.67
N PRO A 60 -30.38 5.03 1.34
CA PRO A 60 -29.97 6.29 0.74
C PRO A 60 -28.53 6.06 0.28
N SER A 61 -28.23 6.37 -0.99
CA SER A 61 -26.86 6.30 -1.51
C SER A 61 -25.99 6.84 -0.39
N ILE A 62 -25.15 6.00 0.24
CA ILE A 62 -24.32 6.45 1.37
C ILE A 62 -23.64 7.68 0.82
N GLY A 63 -24.11 8.84 1.29
CA GLY A 63 -23.91 10.09 0.58
C GLY A 63 -22.41 10.20 0.40
N ARG A 64 -21.96 10.36 -0.84
CA ARG A 64 -20.52 10.48 -1.12
C ARG A 64 -20.01 11.51 -0.13
N ARG A 65 -19.16 11.06 0.81
CA ARG A 65 -18.70 11.91 1.91
C ARG A 65 -18.23 13.23 1.31
N GLU A 66 -18.67 14.33 1.88
CA GLU A 66 -18.16 15.64 1.48
C GLU A 66 -16.65 15.68 1.73
N LYS A 67 -15.91 16.08 0.70
CA LYS A 67 -14.46 16.20 0.79
C LYS A 67 -14.11 17.49 1.49
N THR A 68 -13.11 17.42 2.35
CA THR A 68 -12.46 18.59 2.95
C THR A 68 -11.74 19.42 1.89
N ASP A 69 -11.44 20.67 2.21
CA ASP A 69 -10.67 21.56 1.33
C ASP A 69 -9.30 20.95 0.97
N ASP A 70 -8.58 20.39 1.95
CA ASP A 70 -7.28 19.74 1.72
C ASP A 70 -7.41 18.56 0.73
N GLU A 71 -8.47 17.73 0.85
CA GLU A 71 -8.74 16.64 -0.09
C GLU A 71 -9.08 17.16 -1.51
N ILE A 72 -9.81 18.26 -1.62
CA ILE A 72 -10.15 18.88 -2.91
C ILE A 72 -8.89 19.45 -3.57
N ILE A 73 -8.07 20.18 -2.80
CA ILE A 73 -6.82 20.79 -3.26
C ILE A 73 -5.85 19.70 -3.73
N SER A 74 -5.60 18.68 -2.90
CA SER A 74 -4.72 17.57 -3.29
C SER A 74 -5.24 16.81 -4.50
N ALA A 75 -6.55 16.55 -4.60
CA ALA A 75 -7.13 15.88 -5.77
C ALA A 75 -6.98 16.70 -7.06
N ALA A 76 -7.12 18.03 -6.98
CA ALA A 76 -6.94 18.91 -8.13
C ALA A 76 -5.48 18.90 -8.62
N VAL A 77 -4.52 19.06 -7.71
CA VAL A 77 -3.09 19.06 -8.05
C VAL A 77 -2.64 17.71 -8.60
N ILE A 78 -3.03 16.60 -7.95
CA ILE A 78 -2.67 15.25 -8.40
C ILE A 78 -3.26 14.96 -9.78
N ARG A 79 -4.54 15.29 -10.01
CA ARG A 79 -5.17 15.09 -11.32
C ARG A 79 -4.43 15.83 -12.42
N ASP A 80 -4.03 17.07 -12.18
CA ASP A 80 -3.32 17.87 -13.18
C ASP A 80 -1.92 17.30 -13.44
N ILE A 81 -1.16 16.93 -12.41
CA ILE A 81 0.16 16.26 -12.58
C ILE A 81 0.04 14.97 -13.39
N LEU A 82 -0.99 14.16 -13.12
CA LEU A 82 -1.22 12.91 -13.85
C LEU A 82 -1.67 13.15 -15.31
N GLY A 83 -2.43 14.22 -15.56
CA GLY A 83 -2.91 14.62 -16.88
C GLY A 83 -1.88 15.36 -17.74
N MET A 84 -0.85 15.96 -17.13
CA MET A 84 0.20 16.69 -17.85
C MET A 84 0.98 15.77 -18.79
N PRO A 85 1.27 16.19 -20.04
CA PRO A 85 2.12 15.42 -20.94
C PRO A 85 3.51 15.25 -20.32
N MET A 86 4.12 14.06 -20.47
CA MET A 86 5.48 13.86 -19.96
C MET A 86 6.46 14.72 -20.76
N SER A 87 7.28 15.49 -20.04
CA SER A 87 8.33 16.30 -20.65
C SER A 87 9.35 15.39 -21.34
N THR A 88 9.41 15.43 -22.67
CA THR A 88 10.44 14.74 -23.43
C THR A 88 11.70 15.59 -23.46
N SER A 89 12.68 15.26 -22.60
CA SER A 89 14.01 15.87 -22.70
C SER A 89 14.73 15.38 -23.96
N LYS A 90 15.49 16.28 -24.60
CA LYS A 90 16.39 15.92 -25.70
C LYS A 90 17.60 15.11 -25.23
N ASN A 91 17.97 15.26 -23.96
CA ASN A 91 19.14 14.63 -23.34
C ASN A 91 18.72 13.99 -22.00
N PRO A 92 17.88 12.93 -22.02
CA PRO A 92 17.32 12.38 -20.79
C PRO A 92 18.40 11.81 -19.87
N LYS A 93 18.26 12.08 -18.56
CA LYS A 93 19.18 11.65 -17.50
C LYS A 93 18.49 10.80 -16.44
N ILE A 94 19.29 9.95 -15.79
CA ILE A 94 18.94 9.31 -14.52
C ILE A 94 19.56 10.13 -13.37
N ALA A 95 18.73 10.55 -12.43
CA ALA A 95 19.18 11.10 -11.15
C ALA A 95 19.47 9.98 -10.16
N PHE A 96 20.74 9.77 -9.85
CA PHE A 96 21.17 8.90 -8.75
C PHE A 96 21.24 9.70 -7.45
N MET A 97 20.34 9.38 -6.52
CA MET A 97 20.16 10.09 -5.27
C MET A 97 20.63 9.21 -4.11
N PHE A 98 21.71 9.61 -3.46
CA PHE A 98 22.31 8.87 -2.36
C PHE A 98 21.87 9.48 -1.02
N LEU A 99 21.15 8.71 -0.22
CA LEU A 99 20.85 9.03 1.17
C LEU A 99 21.78 8.23 2.08
N THR A 100 22.71 8.92 2.74
CA THR A 100 23.81 8.28 3.48
C THR A 100 23.92 8.82 4.91
N PRO A 101 24.56 8.08 5.83
CA PRO A 101 25.02 8.65 7.09
C PRO A 101 26.26 9.55 6.90
N GLY A 102 27.09 9.29 5.90
CA GLY A 102 28.36 10.01 5.68
C GLY A 102 29.00 9.65 4.34
N SER A 103 30.28 9.26 4.36
CA SER A 103 31.05 8.89 3.16
C SER A 103 30.46 7.68 2.43
N LEU A 104 30.72 7.64 1.12
CA LEU A 104 30.28 6.59 0.22
C LEU A 104 31.43 5.60 0.00
N PRO A 105 31.40 4.39 0.60
CA PRO A 105 32.52 3.44 0.50
C PRO A 105 32.73 2.91 -0.92
N PHE A 106 31.70 2.94 -1.77
CA PHE A 106 31.73 2.38 -3.12
C PHE A 106 31.87 3.43 -4.24
N GLU A 107 32.34 4.64 -3.96
CA GLU A 107 32.50 5.69 -4.98
C GLU A 107 33.32 5.23 -6.19
N LYS A 108 34.43 4.51 -5.98
CA LYS A 108 35.25 3.99 -7.09
C LYS A 108 34.52 2.97 -7.96
N LEU A 109 33.58 2.21 -7.38
CA LEU A 109 32.76 1.28 -8.14
C LEU A 109 31.72 2.04 -8.97
N TRP A 110 31.06 3.02 -8.35
CA TRP A 110 30.14 3.92 -9.04
C TRP A 110 30.84 4.74 -10.13
N GLU A 111 32.06 5.18 -9.91
CA GLU A 111 32.90 5.84 -10.91
C GLU A 111 33.12 4.96 -12.13
N LYS A 112 33.50 3.69 -11.93
CA LYS A 112 33.63 2.73 -13.03
C LYS A 112 32.32 2.47 -13.77
N PHE A 113 31.19 2.44 -13.05
CA PHE A 113 29.87 2.25 -13.65
C PHE A 113 29.43 3.46 -14.49
N LEU A 114 29.79 4.68 -14.07
CA LEU A 114 29.34 5.92 -14.71
C LEU A 114 30.32 6.48 -15.75
N GLN A 115 31.57 5.98 -15.77
CA GLN A 115 32.63 6.47 -16.64
C GLN A 115 32.26 6.34 -18.13
N GLY A 116 32.43 7.42 -18.89
CA GLY A 116 32.13 7.44 -20.33
C GLY A 116 30.65 7.63 -20.66
N HIS A 117 29.83 7.98 -19.65
CA HIS A 117 28.39 8.17 -19.79
C HIS A 117 27.95 9.56 -19.31
N GLU A 118 28.88 10.52 -19.31
CA GLU A 118 28.66 11.89 -18.91
C GLU A 118 27.50 12.51 -19.71
N GLY A 119 26.63 13.24 -19.02
CA GLY A 119 25.43 13.84 -19.63
C GLY A 119 24.20 12.92 -19.68
N ARG A 120 24.32 11.63 -19.33
CA ARG A 120 23.18 10.69 -19.19
C ARG A 120 22.78 10.42 -17.74
N TYR A 121 23.45 11.06 -16.79
CA TYR A 121 23.15 10.94 -15.37
C TYR A 121 23.44 12.24 -14.62
N SER A 122 22.88 12.32 -13.42
CA SER A 122 23.18 13.32 -12.41
C SER A 122 23.29 12.63 -11.04
N ILE A 123 24.07 13.21 -10.13
CA ILE A 123 24.36 12.64 -8.80
C ILE A 123 23.96 13.67 -7.75
N TYR A 124 23.26 13.22 -6.72
CA TYR A 124 22.88 14.03 -5.56
C TYR A 124 23.16 13.24 -4.29
N VAL A 125 23.82 13.86 -3.31
CA VAL A 125 24.21 13.21 -2.05
C VAL A 125 23.62 13.98 -0.87
N HIS A 126 22.84 13.30 -0.05
CA HIS A 126 22.35 13.80 1.24
C HIS A 126 23.00 12.99 2.36
N ALA A 127 23.96 13.60 3.05
CA ALA A 127 24.71 12.96 4.13
C ALA A 127 24.21 13.44 5.50
N SER A 128 23.53 12.55 6.22
CA SER A 128 22.71 12.89 7.38
C SER A 128 23.45 13.08 8.71
N ARG A 129 24.72 12.64 8.82
CA ARG A 129 25.51 12.78 10.06
C ARG A 129 26.81 13.52 9.86
N GLN A 130 27.55 13.19 8.81
CA GLN A 130 28.89 13.73 8.57
C GLN A 130 29.02 14.14 7.12
N LYS A 131 29.65 15.29 6.88
CA LYS A 131 29.97 15.71 5.52
C LYS A 131 30.96 14.69 4.90
N PRO A 132 30.62 14.10 3.75
CA PRO A 132 31.46 13.09 3.12
C PRO A 132 32.75 13.72 2.59
N VAL A 133 33.82 12.92 2.59
CA VAL A 133 35.04 13.23 1.84
C VAL A 133 35.04 12.33 0.62
N HIS A 134 34.85 12.93 -0.55
CA HIS A 134 34.78 12.21 -1.80
C HIS A 134 36.17 11.81 -2.30
N THR A 135 36.33 10.55 -2.66
CA THR A 135 37.52 10.00 -3.29
C THR A 135 37.43 10.04 -4.81
N SER A 136 36.22 9.94 -5.38
CA SER A 136 35.99 10.09 -6.82
C SER A 136 35.67 11.53 -7.18
N SER A 137 36.25 12.00 -8.28
CA SER A 137 35.98 13.33 -8.83
C SER A 137 34.53 13.54 -9.25
N LEU A 138 33.79 12.46 -9.57
CA LEU A 138 32.39 12.55 -10.00
C LEU A 138 31.44 13.01 -8.90
N PHE A 139 31.78 12.72 -7.64
CA PHE A 139 30.95 13.04 -6.47
C PHE A 139 31.30 14.41 -5.85
N VAL A 140 32.43 15.01 -6.23
CA VAL A 140 32.81 16.34 -5.74
C VAL A 140 31.77 17.38 -6.17
N GLY A 141 31.25 18.14 -5.20
CA GLY A 141 30.23 19.16 -5.44
C GLY A 141 28.82 18.61 -5.70
N ARG A 142 28.56 17.34 -5.40
CA ARG A 142 27.24 16.69 -5.54
C ARG A 142 26.45 16.63 -4.24
N ASP A 143 27.03 17.09 -3.14
CA ASP A 143 26.34 17.22 -1.84
C ASP A 143 25.24 18.29 -1.92
N ILE A 144 24.02 17.91 -1.52
CA ILE A 144 22.92 18.85 -1.30
C ILE A 144 22.89 19.31 0.17
N HIS A 145 22.12 20.35 0.45
CA HIS A 145 21.81 20.71 1.83
C HIS A 145 21.19 19.51 2.56
N SER A 146 21.81 19.12 3.67
CA SER A 146 21.47 17.93 4.44
C SER A 146 21.00 18.28 5.85
N ASP A 147 19.99 17.54 6.33
CA ASP A 147 19.48 17.63 7.71
C ASP A 147 19.67 16.31 8.46
N ALA A 148 19.57 16.36 9.79
CA ALA A 148 19.69 15.17 10.62
C ALA A 148 18.56 14.17 10.34
N VAL A 149 18.93 12.93 10.03
CA VAL A 149 17.99 11.84 9.77
C VAL A 149 18.03 10.84 10.92
N VAL A 150 16.84 10.46 11.39
CA VAL A 150 16.68 9.40 12.38
C VAL A 150 15.98 8.24 11.71
N TRP A 151 16.61 7.07 11.79
CA TRP A 151 16.08 5.87 11.17
C TRP A 151 14.66 5.58 11.68
N GLY A 152 13.73 5.40 10.74
CA GLY A 152 12.34 5.11 11.01
C GLY A 152 11.46 6.25 11.44
N LYS A 153 11.96 7.47 11.34
CA LYS A 153 11.16 8.67 11.54
C LYS A 153 10.88 9.34 10.21
N ILE A 154 9.90 10.24 10.24
CA ILE A 154 9.53 11.07 9.09
C ILE A 154 10.72 11.87 8.51
N SER A 155 11.77 12.13 9.30
CA SER A 155 12.96 12.81 8.81
C SER A 155 13.69 12.04 7.70
N MET A 156 13.52 10.72 7.59
CA MET A 156 13.97 9.96 6.42
C MET A 156 13.24 10.42 5.15
N ILE A 157 11.92 10.52 5.22
CA ILE A 157 11.07 10.99 4.11
C ILE A 157 11.38 12.45 3.77
N ASP A 158 11.66 13.28 4.78
CA ASP A 158 12.08 14.66 4.55
C ASP A 158 13.39 14.74 3.75
N ALA A 159 14.36 13.88 4.05
CA ALA A 159 15.62 13.81 3.31
C ALA A 159 15.42 13.31 1.87
N GLU A 160 14.55 12.31 1.67
CA GLU A 160 14.16 11.83 0.33
C GLU A 160 13.48 12.93 -0.48
N LYS A 161 12.55 13.69 0.11
CA LYS A 161 11.92 14.85 -0.54
C LYS A 161 12.95 15.93 -0.89
N ARG A 162 13.95 16.19 -0.05
CA ARG A 162 15.05 17.13 -0.38
C ARG A 162 15.87 16.66 -1.59
N LEU A 163 16.22 15.38 -1.64
CA LEU A 163 16.90 14.78 -2.79
C LEU A 163 16.08 14.92 -4.08
N LEU A 164 14.79 14.55 -4.02
CA LEU A 164 13.87 14.69 -5.16
C LEU A 164 13.75 16.15 -5.62
N ALA A 165 13.64 17.10 -4.69
CA ALA A 165 13.53 18.52 -5.02
C ALA A 165 14.74 19.03 -5.78
N ASN A 166 15.96 18.77 -5.28
CA ASN A 166 17.20 19.16 -5.94
C ASN A 166 17.37 18.45 -7.30
N ALA A 167 16.97 17.17 -7.39
CA ALA A 167 17.03 16.42 -8.62
C ALA A 167 16.04 16.91 -9.68
N LEU A 168 14.87 17.40 -9.27
CA LEU A 168 13.84 17.90 -10.19
C LEU A 168 14.18 19.26 -10.80
N GLU A 169 15.12 20.02 -10.23
CA GLU A 169 15.60 21.27 -10.82
C GLU A 169 16.25 21.05 -12.20
N ASP A 170 16.91 19.91 -12.41
CA ASP A 170 17.37 19.52 -13.75
C ASP A 170 16.17 18.97 -14.55
N ALA A 171 15.75 19.73 -15.57
CA ALA A 171 14.66 19.37 -16.46
C ALA A 171 14.95 18.10 -17.29
N ASP A 172 16.22 17.73 -17.44
CA ASP A 172 16.64 16.53 -18.18
C ASP A 172 16.49 15.25 -17.37
N ASN A 173 16.43 15.32 -16.03
CA ASN A 173 16.21 14.15 -15.20
C ASN A 173 14.80 13.57 -15.41
N GLN A 174 14.74 12.38 -16.01
CA GLN A 174 13.49 11.67 -16.31
C GLN A 174 13.20 10.51 -15.35
N PHE A 175 14.25 9.95 -14.73
CA PHE A 175 14.16 8.89 -13.73
C PHE A 175 14.95 9.26 -12.47
N PHE A 176 14.44 8.83 -11.32
CA PHE A 176 14.95 9.17 -10.00
C PHE A 176 15.14 7.88 -9.21
N VAL A 177 16.40 7.56 -8.89
CA VAL A 177 16.80 6.31 -8.23
C VAL A 177 17.34 6.63 -6.85
N LEU A 178 16.67 6.15 -5.80
CA LEU A 178 17.11 6.32 -4.42
C LEU A 178 18.04 5.17 -4.00
N LEU A 179 19.18 5.51 -3.40
CA LEU A 179 20.25 4.58 -3.04
C LEU A 179 20.81 4.88 -1.64
N SER A 180 21.33 3.85 -0.96
CA SER A 180 22.18 3.99 0.23
C SER A 180 23.65 4.04 -0.15
N ASP A 181 24.49 4.25 0.87
CA ASP A 181 25.94 4.05 0.85
C ASP A 181 26.36 2.60 0.59
N SER A 182 25.46 1.64 0.83
CA SER A 182 25.72 0.21 0.61
C SER A 182 25.24 -0.32 -0.75
N CYS A 183 24.54 0.48 -1.54
CA CYS A 183 24.05 0.06 -2.86
C CYS A 183 25.18 -0.03 -3.90
N VAL A 184 25.13 -1.09 -4.72
CA VAL A 184 26.05 -1.32 -5.83
C VAL A 184 25.30 -1.72 -7.10
N PRO A 185 25.73 -1.27 -8.29
CA PRO A 185 25.12 -1.67 -9.56
C PRO A 185 25.46 -3.13 -9.90
N LEU A 186 24.48 -3.88 -10.42
CA LEU A 186 24.63 -5.29 -10.81
C LEU A 186 24.66 -5.53 -12.32
N HIS A 187 24.32 -4.49 -13.10
CA HIS A 187 24.31 -4.51 -14.57
C HIS A 187 25.14 -3.34 -15.10
N SER A 188 25.45 -3.34 -16.40
CA SER A 188 26.11 -2.20 -17.05
C SER A 188 25.20 -0.98 -17.07
N PHE A 189 25.81 0.21 -17.17
CA PHE A 189 25.05 1.46 -17.23
C PHE A 189 24.09 1.49 -18.42
N ASP A 190 24.55 1.08 -19.60
CA ASP A 190 23.71 1.06 -20.80
C ASP A 190 22.48 0.16 -20.64
N TYR A 191 22.63 -0.99 -19.96
CA TYR A 191 21.49 -1.85 -19.66
C TYR A 191 20.47 -1.12 -18.77
N VAL A 192 20.93 -0.55 -17.65
CA VAL A 192 20.07 0.17 -16.69
C VAL A 192 19.41 1.38 -17.36
N PHE A 193 20.19 2.16 -18.12
CA PHE A 193 19.73 3.36 -18.80
C PHE A 193 18.65 3.02 -19.83
N ASN A 194 18.91 2.06 -20.72
CA ASN A 194 17.94 1.66 -21.74
C ASN A 194 16.69 1.04 -21.12
N TYR A 195 16.82 0.27 -20.04
CA TYR A 195 15.68 -0.32 -19.35
C TYR A 195 14.78 0.75 -18.72
N LEU A 196 15.36 1.69 -17.97
CA LEU A 196 14.59 2.76 -17.32
C LEU A 196 14.03 3.76 -18.33
N MET A 197 14.83 4.19 -19.30
CA MET A 197 14.38 5.17 -20.32
C MET A 197 13.40 4.57 -21.34
N GLY A 198 13.38 3.24 -21.49
CA GLY A 198 12.45 2.54 -22.37
C GLY A 198 11.06 2.31 -21.76
N THR A 199 10.86 2.61 -20.47
CA THR A 199 9.58 2.39 -19.79
C THR A 199 8.94 3.68 -19.30
N ASN A 200 7.62 3.65 -19.12
CA ASN A 200 6.82 4.74 -18.56
C ASN A 200 6.29 4.43 -17.14
N ILE A 201 6.71 3.30 -16.55
CA ILE A 201 6.28 2.87 -15.22
C ILE A 201 7.32 3.22 -14.17
N SER A 202 6.92 3.16 -12.91
CA SER A 202 7.84 3.28 -11.77
C SER A 202 7.94 1.97 -11.01
N PHE A 203 9.09 1.76 -10.41
CA PHE A 203 9.44 0.57 -9.65
C PHE A 203 9.47 0.93 -8.18
N ILE A 204 8.43 0.49 -7.48
CA ILE A 204 8.27 0.61 -6.04
C ILE A 204 7.85 -0.76 -5.50
N ASP A 205 8.24 -1.04 -4.26
CA ASP A 205 7.74 -2.21 -3.55
C ASP A 205 6.44 -1.86 -2.82
N CYS A 206 5.45 -2.76 -2.89
CA CYS A 206 4.12 -2.52 -2.34
C CYS A 206 3.42 -3.85 -2.06
N PHE A 207 3.29 -4.19 -0.79
CA PHE A 207 2.65 -5.42 -0.33
C PHE A 207 1.82 -5.17 0.93
N GLN A 208 0.91 -6.11 1.22
CA GLN A 208 0.19 -6.15 2.49
C GLN A 208 0.99 -6.97 3.49
N ASP A 209 1.19 -6.43 4.69
CA ASP A 209 1.86 -7.12 5.78
C ASP A 209 0.94 -7.09 7.00
N PRO A 210 0.22 -8.18 7.33
CA PRO A 210 -0.69 -8.20 8.46
C PRO A 210 0.04 -8.14 9.82
N GLY A 211 1.36 -8.22 9.84
CA GLY A 211 2.17 -8.22 11.07
C GLY A 211 2.23 -6.87 11.78
N PRO A 212 2.85 -6.84 12.98
CA PRO A 212 2.97 -5.63 13.82
C PRO A 212 3.81 -4.52 13.16
N HIS A 213 4.68 -4.88 12.21
CA HIS A 213 5.53 -3.94 11.48
C HIS A 213 4.94 -3.50 10.12
N GLY A 214 3.73 -3.95 9.80
CA GLY A 214 2.98 -3.60 8.60
C GLY A 214 1.67 -2.91 8.96
N ASN A 215 0.54 -3.52 8.62
CA ASN A 215 -0.82 -3.06 8.93
C ASN A 215 -1.08 -2.94 10.44
N GLY A 216 -0.33 -3.64 11.30
CA GLY A 216 -0.37 -3.38 12.75
C GLY A 216 0.03 -1.95 13.15
N ARG A 217 0.64 -1.19 12.24
CA ARG A 217 0.96 0.24 12.42
C ARG A 217 -0.10 1.20 11.86
N TYR A 218 -1.15 0.67 11.23
CA TYR A 218 -2.27 1.48 10.77
C TYR A 218 -3.00 2.11 11.97
N SER A 219 -3.45 3.34 11.81
CA SER A 219 -4.18 4.08 12.84
C SER A 219 -5.51 4.55 12.26
N LEU A 220 -6.59 4.44 13.05
CA LEU A 220 -7.94 4.81 12.61
C LEU A 220 -8.04 6.31 12.28
N GLU A 221 -7.17 7.14 12.85
CA GLU A 221 -7.03 8.56 12.58
C GLU A 221 -6.49 8.89 11.18
N MET A 222 -6.00 7.86 10.47
CA MET A 222 -5.69 7.98 9.04
C MET A 222 -6.94 8.02 8.15
N LEU A 223 -8.11 7.61 8.66
CA LEU A 223 -9.38 7.80 7.97
C LEU A 223 -9.80 9.28 7.93
N PRO A 224 -10.58 9.66 6.90
CA PRO A 224 -10.95 8.85 5.72
C PRO A 224 -9.87 8.79 4.63
N GLU A 225 -8.82 9.60 4.72
CA GLU A 225 -7.95 9.90 3.58
C GLU A 225 -7.16 8.66 3.15
N ILE A 226 -6.75 7.85 4.12
CA ILE A 226 -6.08 6.57 3.88
C ILE A 226 -6.94 5.49 4.52
N GLU A 227 -7.67 4.74 3.70
CA GLU A 227 -8.36 3.54 4.16
C GLU A 227 -7.34 2.42 4.45
N GLU A 228 -7.69 1.51 5.37
CA GLU A 228 -6.80 0.40 5.75
C GLU A 228 -6.40 -0.47 4.55
N ARG A 229 -7.32 -0.66 3.59
CA ARG A 229 -7.04 -1.41 2.36
C ARG A 229 -5.99 -0.75 1.48
N ASP A 230 -5.82 0.57 1.58
CA ASP A 230 -4.87 1.37 0.81
C ASP A 230 -3.57 1.59 1.59
N PHE A 231 -3.54 1.25 2.89
CA PHE A 231 -2.32 1.21 3.69
C PHE A 231 -1.46 -0.01 3.35
N ARG A 232 -0.31 0.23 2.71
CA ARG A 232 0.63 -0.78 2.21
C ARG A 232 2.02 -0.57 2.78
N LYS A 233 2.78 -1.67 2.85
CA LYS A 233 4.20 -1.68 3.20
C LYS A 233 5.04 -1.83 1.94
N GLY A 234 6.27 -1.33 1.99
CA GLY A 234 7.25 -1.50 0.92
C GLY A 234 8.67 -1.25 1.42
N ALA A 235 9.65 -1.65 0.62
CA ALA A 235 11.01 -1.16 0.75
C ALA A 235 11.08 0.36 0.53
N GLN A 236 12.07 1.00 1.17
CA GLN A 236 12.37 2.42 0.98
C GLN A 236 12.87 2.73 -0.44
N TRP A 237 13.55 1.76 -1.07
CA TRP A 237 14.23 1.95 -2.35
C TRP A 237 13.26 1.96 -3.52
N PHE A 238 13.47 2.90 -4.44
CA PHE A 238 12.64 3.05 -5.63
C PHE A 238 13.42 3.53 -6.85
N ALA A 239 12.84 3.29 -8.02
CA ALA A 239 13.20 3.95 -9.27
C ALA A 239 11.91 4.50 -9.90
N ILE A 240 11.73 5.82 -9.85
CA ILE A 240 10.48 6.47 -10.25
C ILE A 240 10.66 7.43 -11.42
N THR A 241 9.59 7.63 -12.17
CA THR A 241 9.54 8.61 -13.25
C THR A 241 9.45 10.04 -12.71
N ARG A 242 9.81 11.03 -13.52
CA ARG A 242 9.66 12.45 -13.21
C ARG A 242 8.26 12.83 -12.74
N ARG A 243 7.23 12.26 -13.38
CA ARG A 243 5.83 12.53 -13.00
C ARG A 243 5.52 12.07 -11.58
N HIS A 244 5.97 10.86 -11.20
CA HIS A 244 5.76 10.37 -9.84
C HIS A 244 6.63 11.10 -8.80
N ALA A 245 7.84 11.53 -9.17
CA ALA A 245 8.66 12.40 -8.32
C ALA A 245 7.95 13.72 -7.99
N LEU A 246 7.34 14.37 -9.00
CA LEU A 246 6.53 15.58 -8.80
C LEU A 246 5.32 15.33 -7.89
N LEU A 247 4.65 14.19 -8.06
CA LEU A 247 3.51 13.79 -7.22
C LEU A 247 3.92 13.64 -5.74
N ILE A 248 5.06 13.00 -5.46
CA ILE A 248 5.58 12.85 -4.08
C ILE A 248 5.92 14.21 -3.46
N LEU A 249 6.51 15.13 -4.23
CA LEU A 249 6.83 16.46 -3.71
C LEU A 249 5.59 17.29 -3.43
N ALA A 250 4.62 17.27 -4.36
CA ALA A 250 3.38 18.01 -4.25
C ALA A 250 2.43 17.47 -3.15
N ASP A 251 2.60 16.21 -2.74
CA ASP A 251 1.80 15.65 -1.67
C ASP A 251 2.07 16.34 -0.31
N ASN A 252 0.98 16.82 0.27
CA ASN A 252 0.93 17.37 1.62
C ASN A 252 -0.11 16.65 2.49
N LEU A 253 -1.21 16.17 1.89
CA LEU A 253 -2.31 15.52 2.61
C LEU A 253 -1.86 14.19 3.23
N TYR A 254 -1.32 13.28 2.42
CA TYR A 254 -0.95 11.95 2.90
C TYR A 254 0.30 12.02 3.75
N TYR A 255 1.31 12.77 3.31
CA TYR A 255 2.52 13.03 4.08
C TYR A 255 2.21 13.54 5.51
N LYS A 256 1.28 14.50 5.67
CA LYS A 256 0.87 15.01 6.99
C LYS A 256 0.22 13.93 7.85
N LYS A 257 -0.62 13.07 7.27
CA LYS A 257 -1.23 11.93 7.97
C LYS A 257 -0.17 10.94 8.46
N PHE A 258 0.75 10.51 7.59
CA PHE A 258 1.85 9.62 7.98
C PHE A 258 2.75 10.26 9.05
N LYS A 259 3.07 11.55 8.93
CA LYS A 259 3.87 12.29 9.92
C LYS A 259 3.22 12.32 11.30
N LEU A 260 1.90 12.47 11.36
CA LEU A 260 1.17 12.58 12.62
C LEU A 260 0.94 11.23 13.31
N TYR A 261 0.69 10.17 12.53
CA TYR A 261 0.15 8.92 13.05
C TYR A 261 1.06 7.70 12.89
N CYS A 262 2.07 7.73 12.01
CA CYS A 262 3.07 6.68 11.91
C CYS A 262 4.23 6.95 12.91
N LYS A 263 3.96 6.74 14.21
CA LYS A 263 4.87 7.14 15.32
C LYS A 263 5.52 6.00 16.10
N VAL A 264 5.24 4.74 15.78
CA VAL A 264 5.78 3.60 16.54
C VAL A 264 7.17 3.23 16.05
N TYR A 265 8.09 3.06 17.00
CA TYR A 265 9.49 2.68 16.81
C TYR A 265 9.64 1.62 15.71
N MET A 266 10.61 1.87 14.84
CA MET A 266 10.89 1.09 13.65
C MET A 266 11.59 -0.24 13.94
N PHE A 267 11.28 -0.92 15.04
CA PHE A 267 11.64 -2.33 15.20
C PHE A 267 10.50 -3.17 14.67
#